data_AF-A0A535SF99-F1
#
_entry.id   AF-A0A535SF99-F1
#
_cell.length_a   1.000
_cell.length_b   1.000
_cell.length_c   1.000
_cell.angle_alpha   90.00
_cell.angle_beta   90.00
_cell.angle_gamma   90.00
#
_symmetry.space_group_name_H-M   'P 1'
#
loop_
_entity.id
_entity.type
_entity.pdbx_description
1 polymer ?
#
loop_
_entity_poly.entity_id
_entity_poly.type
_entity_poly.pdbx_seq_one_letter_code
_entity_poly.pdbx_strand_id
1 'polypeptide(L)'
;DIWTLQQLPASVAVVGGAATGCQLASILEDFGCQVSLLEFAPRLIPQEDEEIALALASDFQRQGMTVITGAATERLEKTAEGIQLHYRQQERPASLTVGAVFFAVGWPGNVDTLNLGAAGVVTKRSYIPVNDYLQSNVPHIFAAGDINGQSMLVQSARYEGRIAAENAVLGPYHRFTHEIVPSGSFTDPEYASVGLTEAQARQQFDCAVVHYNDLLRPVADGHPEGFCKLVVDRRNRYILGAHVMGEYSVEIIQMVAACMASGMRVEQVAELQLAYPTFTEAVGMAAQKLVRELGLAPLPQLWSDIKAPSVQKAMPS
;
A
#
# COMPACT_ATOMS: atom_id res chain seq x y z
N ASP A 1 23.45 1.14 11.54
CA ASP A 1 22.08 0.95 11.02
C ASP A 1 21.32 2.27 11.20
N ILE A 2 20.17 2.46 10.56
CA ILE A 2 19.41 3.71 10.62
C ILE A 2 19.09 4.12 12.07
N TRP A 3 18.75 3.14 12.93
CA TRP A 3 18.48 3.33 14.36
C TRP A 3 19.66 3.84 15.18
N THR A 4 20.88 3.72 14.66
CA THR A 4 22.12 4.08 15.36
C THR A 4 22.87 5.20 14.64
N LEU A 5 22.26 5.85 13.63
CA LEU A 5 22.87 6.99 12.94
C LEU A 5 23.00 8.16 13.91
N GLN A 6 24.22 8.66 14.05
CA GLN A 6 24.50 9.87 14.83
C GLN A 6 24.65 11.12 13.95
N GLN A 7 24.87 10.92 12.64
CA GLN A 7 25.04 11.97 11.65
C GLN A 7 24.40 11.50 10.35
N LEU A 8 23.72 12.43 9.66
CA LEU A 8 23.08 12.16 8.37
C LEU A 8 24.13 12.11 7.26
N PRO A 9 24.18 11.04 6.45
CA PRO A 9 25.01 11.02 5.25
C PRO A 9 24.51 12.05 4.24
N ALA A 10 25.41 12.72 3.53
CA ALA A 10 25.02 13.69 2.49
C ALA A 10 24.21 13.04 1.35
N SER A 11 24.53 11.79 1.02
CA SER A 11 23.81 10.99 0.02
C SER A 11 23.69 9.54 0.45
N VAL A 12 22.57 8.92 0.07
CA VAL A 12 22.20 7.56 0.46
C VAL A 12 21.63 6.80 -0.72
N ALA A 13 21.89 5.49 -0.76
CA ALA A 13 21.14 4.57 -1.61
C ALA A 13 20.24 3.68 -0.74
N VAL A 14 18.96 3.62 -1.05
CA VAL A 14 18.03 2.66 -0.46
C VAL A 14 17.77 1.57 -1.50
N VAL A 15 18.11 0.33 -1.17
CA VAL A 15 17.96 -0.84 -2.05
C VAL A 15 16.75 -1.65 -1.61
N GLY A 16 15.77 -1.79 -2.51
CA GLY A 16 14.42 -2.28 -2.23
C GLY A 16 13.47 -1.10 -2.12
N GLY A 17 12.49 -1.04 -3.00
CA GLY A 17 11.43 -0.03 -3.11
C GLY A 17 10.04 -0.60 -2.80
N ALA A 18 9.96 -1.62 -1.96
CA ALA A 18 8.73 -2.01 -1.26
C ALA A 18 8.45 -1.04 -0.08
N ALA A 19 7.37 -1.28 0.68
CA ALA A 19 6.88 -0.36 1.71
C ALA A 19 7.97 0.21 2.65
N THR A 20 8.80 -0.65 3.27
CA THR A 20 9.89 -0.20 4.15
C THR A 20 10.93 0.64 3.42
N GLY A 21 11.31 0.25 2.20
CA GLY A 21 12.26 1.00 1.40
C GLY A 21 11.76 2.41 1.05
N CYS A 22 10.50 2.51 0.64
CA CYS A 22 9.85 3.80 0.39
C CYS A 22 9.76 4.66 1.66
N GLN A 23 9.42 4.08 2.82
CA GLN A 23 9.41 4.83 4.10
C GLN A 23 10.79 5.35 4.46
N LEU A 24 11.82 4.50 4.37
CA LEU A 24 13.20 4.92 4.64
C LEU A 24 13.66 6.02 3.69
N ALA A 25 13.32 5.90 2.40
CA ALA A 25 13.62 6.91 1.40
C ALA A 25 12.96 8.26 1.74
N SER A 26 11.66 8.24 2.04
CA SER A 26 10.89 9.42 2.46
C SER A 26 11.53 10.11 3.67
N ILE A 27 11.75 9.36 4.76
CA ILE A 27 12.33 9.91 6.00
C ILE A 27 13.72 10.52 5.76
N LEU A 28 14.57 9.87 4.96
CA LEU A 28 15.92 10.35 4.69
C LEU A 28 15.91 11.61 3.82
N GLU A 29 14.99 11.71 2.86
CA GLU A 29 14.82 12.91 2.04
C GLU A 29 14.28 14.08 2.87
N ASP A 30 13.28 13.87 3.73
CA ASP A 30 12.76 14.88 4.66
C ASP A 30 13.84 15.43 5.59
N PHE A 31 14.80 14.58 5.98
CA PHE A 31 15.97 14.98 6.76
C PHE A 31 17.09 15.64 5.93
N GLY A 32 16.91 15.77 4.61
CA GLY A 32 17.81 16.49 3.71
C GLY A 32 18.90 15.63 3.05
N CYS A 33 18.81 14.30 3.11
CA CYS A 33 19.74 13.43 2.37
C CYS A 33 19.41 13.44 0.87
N GLN A 34 20.43 13.38 0.01
CA GLN A 34 20.22 13.03 -1.39
C GLN A 34 19.93 11.53 -1.53
N VAL A 35 18.69 11.17 -1.85
CA VAL A 35 18.25 9.77 -1.89
C VAL A 35 18.25 9.21 -3.31
N SER A 36 18.89 8.06 -3.49
CA SER A 36 18.69 7.17 -4.64
C SER A 36 17.93 5.92 -4.19
N LEU A 37 16.70 5.72 -4.65
CA LEU A 37 15.87 4.56 -4.36
C LEU A 37 15.94 3.56 -5.52
N LEU A 38 16.48 2.37 -5.26
CA LEU A 38 16.62 1.30 -6.24
C LEU A 38 15.60 0.19 -5.97
N GLU A 39 14.89 -0.24 -7.01
CA GLU A 39 13.96 -1.38 -6.96
C GLU A 39 14.26 -2.35 -8.10
N PHE A 40 14.28 -3.65 -7.79
CA PHE A 40 14.49 -4.70 -8.76
C PHE A 40 13.28 -4.87 -9.68
N ALA A 41 12.07 -4.78 -9.14
CA ALA A 41 10.84 -4.80 -9.88
C ALA A 41 10.72 -3.59 -10.84
N PRO A 42 9.86 -3.68 -11.88
CA PRO A 42 9.65 -2.57 -12.80
C PRO A 42 9.06 -1.29 -12.18
N ARG A 43 8.47 -1.40 -10.98
CA ARG A 43 7.81 -0.31 -10.26
C ARG A 43 8.06 -0.42 -8.75
N LEU A 44 8.00 0.72 -8.06
CA LEU A 44 7.94 0.76 -6.60
C LEU A 44 6.68 0.05 -6.10
N ILE A 45 6.71 -0.38 -4.84
CA ILE A 45 5.57 -0.97 -4.11
C ILE A 45 4.77 -1.96 -4.98
N PRO A 46 5.43 -3.00 -5.55
CA PRO A 46 4.87 -3.78 -6.65
C PRO A 46 3.58 -4.55 -6.31
N GLN A 47 3.31 -4.74 -5.01
CA GLN A 47 2.11 -5.39 -4.49
C GLN A 47 0.88 -4.45 -4.46
N GLU A 48 1.09 -3.13 -4.47
CA GLU A 48 0.02 -2.14 -4.46
C GLU A 48 -0.60 -1.95 -5.85
N ASP A 49 -1.72 -1.23 -5.88
CA ASP A 49 -2.35 -0.82 -7.14
C ASP A 49 -1.42 0.04 -7.99
N GLU A 50 -1.50 -0.13 -9.30
CA GLU A 50 -0.56 0.49 -10.25
C GLU A 50 -0.57 2.02 -10.17
N GLU A 51 -1.73 2.62 -9.92
CA GLU A 51 -1.83 4.07 -9.81
C GLU A 51 -1.16 4.61 -8.55
N ILE A 52 -1.23 3.89 -7.43
CA ILE A 52 -0.52 4.26 -6.21
C ILE A 52 0.99 4.20 -6.47
N ALA A 53 1.46 3.13 -7.11
CA ALA A 53 2.88 2.98 -7.47
C ALA A 53 3.40 4.09 -8.39
N LEU A 54 2.61 4.46 -9.40
CA LEU A 54 2.97 5.53 -10.34
C LEU A 54 2.96 6.92 -9.67
N ALA A 55 1.92 7.21 -8.90
CA ALA A 55 1.80 8.49 -8.21
C ALA A 55 2.91 8.66 -7.16
N LEU A 56 3.19 7.64 -6.34
CA LEU A 56 4.27 7.68 -5.35
C LEU A 56 5.64 7.90 -5.99
N ALA A 57 5.94 7.20 -7.08
CA ALA A 57 7.20 7.38 -7.80
C ALA A 57 7.33 8.80 -8.37
N SER A 58 6.25 9.35 -8.93
CA SER A 58 6.19 10.72 -9.45
C SER A 58 6.40 11.76 -8.33
N ASP A 59 5.85 11.52 -7.15
CA ASP A 59 5.97 12.41 -5.99
C ASP A 59 7.38 12.41 -5.42
N PHE A 60 7.98 11.24 -5.24
CA PHE A 60 9.39 11.11 -4.84
C PHE A 60 10.34 11.80 -5.83
N GLN A 61 10.10 11.66 -7.13
CA GLN A 61 10.90 12.34 -8.15
C GLN A 61 10.73 13.87 -8.09
N ARG A 62 9.52 14.37 -7.80
CA ARG A 62 9.24 15.80 -7.64
C ARG A 62 9.90 16.39 -6.40
N GLN A 63 10.02 15.62 -5.32
CA GLN A 63 10.79 15.97 -4.12
C GLN A 63 12.31 15.98 -4.37
N GLY A 64 12.78 15.36 -5.45
CA GLY A 64 14.18 15.37 -5.87
C GLY A 64 14.92 14.06 -5.65
N MET A 65 14.21 13.00 -5.26
CA MET A 65 14.80 11.66 -5.18
C MET A 65 15.11 11.11 -6.57
N THR A 66 16.17 10.31 -6.67
CA THR A 66 16.45 9.50 -7.86
C THR A 66 15.81 8.12 -7.70
N VAL A 67 14.73 7.86 -8.44
CA VAL A 67 14.04 6.55 -8.44
C VAL A 67 14.52 5.71 -9.62
N ILE A 68 15.09 4.53 -9.32
CA ILE A 68 15.68 3.61 -10.30
C ILE A 68 15.00 2.24 -10.18
N THR A 69 14.05 1.95 -11.06
CA THR A 69 13.37 0.64 -11.10
C THR A 69 14.01 -0.29 -12.14
N GLY A 70 13.70 -1.58 -12.07
CA GLY A 70 14.31 -2.60 -12.92
C GLY A 70 15.82 -2.76 -12.70
N ALA A 71 16.30 -2.44 -11.48
CA ALA A 71 17.71 -2.36 -11.14
C ALA A 71 18.12 -3.51 -10.20
N ALA A 72 18.98 -4.41 -10.69
CA ALA A 72 19.57 -5.47 -9.89
C ALA A 72 20.90 -4.99 -9.28
N THR A 73 20.96 -4.81 -7.96
CA THR A 73 22.21 -4.50 -7.25
C THR A 73 23.14 -5.72 -7.28
N GLU A 74 24.39 -5.53 -7.70
CA GLU A 74 25.35 -6.63 -7.91
C GLU A 74 26.52 -6.60 -6.93
N ARG A 75 27.05 -5.41 -6.63
CA ARG A 75 28.30 -5.27 -5.86
C ARG A 75 28.36 -3.93 -5.15
N LEU A 76 28.90 -3.96 -3.93
CA LEU A 76 29.30 -2.75 -3.19
C LEU A 76 30.82 -2.71 -3.06
N GLU A 77 31.40 -1.55 -3.29
CA GLU A 77 32.82 -1.30 -3.12
C GLU A 77 33.03 -0.05 -2.27
N LYS A 78 33.83 -0.17 -1.21
CA LYS A 78 34.21 0.98 -0.39
C LYS A 78 35.36 1.72 -1.08
N THR A 79 35.18 3.00 -1.35
CA THR A 79 36.17 3.90 -1.95
C THR A 79 36.57 5.01 -0.97
N ALA A 80 37.46 5.91 -1.40
CA ALA A 80 37.81 7.09 -0.59
C ALA A 80 36.66 8.11 -0.53
N GLU A 81 35.80 8.13 -1.54
CA GLU A 81 34.68 9.06 -1.73
C GLU A 81 33.37 8.56 -1.13
N GLY A 82 33.26 7.27 -0.78
CA GLY A 82 32.07 6.67 -0.20
C GLY A 82 31.92 5.18 -0.51
N ILE A 83 30.69 4.75 -0.75
CA ILE A 83 30.34 3.41 -1.17
C ILE A 83 29.88 3.48 -2.63
N GLN A 84 30.65 2.86 -3.53
CA GLN A 84 30.27 2.66 -4.91
C GLN A 84 29.32 1.45 -4.99
N LEU A 85 28.06 1.72 -5.35
CA LEU A 85 27.04 0.72 -5.61
C LEU A 85 27.00 0.43 -7.11
N HIS A 86 27.26 -0.81 -7.49
CA HIS A 86 27.11 -1.31 -8.86
C HIS A 86 25.79 -2.05 -9.02
N TYR A 87 25.07 -1.74 -10.09
CA TYR A 87 23.80 -2.35 -10.41
C TYR A 87 23.66 -2.54 -11.93
N ARG A 88 22.75 -3.42 -12.32
CA ARG A 88 22.38 -3.65 -13.71
C ARG A 88 20.95 -3.19 -13.93
N GLN A 89 20.74 -2.31 -14.91
CA GLN A 89 19.41 -1.85 -15.31
C GLN A 89 19.18 -2.21 -16.77
N GLN A 90 18.15 -3.02 -17.06
CA GLN A 90 17.87 -3.51 -18.43
C GLN A 90 19.11 -4.11 -19.13
N GLU A 91 19.83 -4.98 -18.41
CA GLU A 91 21.10 -5.58 -18.84
C GLU A 91 22.29 -4.62 -19.03
N ARG A 92 22.14 -3.33 -18.70
CA ARG A 92 23.22 -2.35 -18.79
C ARG A 92 23.88 -2.14 -17.43
N PRO A 93 25.20 -2.29 -17.32
CA PRO A 93 25.91 -2.00 -16.07
C PRO A 93 25.88 -0.49 -15.80
N ALA A 94 25.62 -0.14 -14.56
CA ALA A 94 25.61 1.22 -14.05
C ALA A 94 26.14 1.25 -12.61
N SER A 95 26.46 2.44 -12.12
CA SER A 95 26.91 2.61 -10.74
C SER A 95 26.67 4.02 -10.23
N LEU A 96 26.54 4.15 -8.91
CA LEU A 96 26.44 5.42 -8.19
C LEU A 96 27.29 5.36 -6.91
N THR A 97 27.74 6.51 -6.43
CA THR A 97 28.57 6.62 -5.22
C THR A 97 27.81 7.40 -4.16
N VAL A 98 27.66 6.81 -2.98
CA VAL A 98 26.87 7.37 -1.87
C VAL A 98 27.62 7.27 -0.54
N GLY A 99 27.24 8.09 0.44
CA GLY A 99 27.80 8.03 1.79
C GLY A 99 27.35 6.78 2.57
N ALA A 100 26.14 6.30 2.32
CA ALA A 100 25.60 5.08 2.95
C ALA A 100 24.66 4.30 2.02
N VAL A 101 24.52 3.00 2.28
CA VAL A 101 23.57 2.11 1.58
C VAL A 101 22.70 1.41 2.63
N PHE A 102 21.38 1.49 2.46
CA PHE A 102 20.40 0.79 3.29
C PHE A 102 19.73 -0.31 2.46
N PHE A 103 19.67 -1.54 2.99
CA PHE A 103 18.96 -2.64 2.35
C PHE A 103 17.60 -2.83 3.01
N ALA A 104 16.54 -2.68 2.22
CA ALA A 104 15.15 -2.88 2.57
C ALA A 104 14.50 -3.92 1.62
N VAL A 105 15.15 -5.08 1.48
CA VAL A 105 14.78 -6.14 0.52
C VAL A 105 13.90 -7.24 1.13
N GLY A 106 13.27 -6.97 2.28
CA GLY A 106 12.50 -7.93 3.06
C GLY A 106 13.33 -8.71 4.09
N TRP A 107 12.66 -9.51 4.90
CA TRP A 107 13.26 -10.30 5.98
C TRP A 107 12.72 -11.74 6.00
N PRO A 108 13.57 -12.74 6.28
CA PRO A 108 13.14 -14.12 6.43
C PRO A 108 12.45 -14.35 7.78
N GLY A 109 11.65 -15.41 7.89
CA GLY A 109 11.15 -15.86 9.19
C GLY A 109 12.26 -16.40 10.09
N ASN A 110 12.16 -16.14 11.40
CA ASN A 110 13.14 -16.52 12.42
C ASN A 110 13.07 -18.02 12.78
N VAL A 111 13.18 -18.91 11.80
CA VAL A 111 13.00 -20.37 12.00
C VAL A 111 14.26 -21.08 12.47
N ASP A 112 15.44 -20.52 12.19
CA ASP A 112 16.74 -21.19 12.40
C ASP A 112 17.07 -21.41 13.89
N THR A 113 16.52 -20.59 14.78
CA THR A 113 16.77 -20.65 16.23
C THR A 113 15.82 -21.59 16.97
N LEU A 114 14.82 -22.17 16.29
CA LEU A 114 13.71 -22.90 16.93
C LEU A 114 13.88 -24.43 17.00
N ASN A 115 14.92 -25.00 16.38
CA ASN A 115 15.13 -26.45 16.29
C ASN A 115 13.87 -27.23 15.84
N LEU A 116 13.18 -26.70 14.82
CA LEU A 116 11.89 -27.21 14.35
C LEU A 116 11.91 -28.69 13.96
N GLY A 117 13.06 -29.20 13.53
CA GLY A 117 13.27 -30.61 13.19
C GLY A 117 13.01 -31.55 14.37
N ALA A 118 13.32 -31.15 15.60
CA ALA A 118 13.03 -31.95 16.79
C ALA A 118 11.51 -32.11 17.04
N ALA A 119 10.70 -31.18 16.54
CA ALA A 119 9.24 -31.21 16.61
C ALA A 119 8.57 -31.74 15.33
N GLY A 120 9.35 -32.09 14.29
CA GLY A 120 8.83 -32.54 12.99
C GLY A 120 8.18 -31.45 12.14
N VAL A 121 8.39 -30.18 12.47
CA VAL A 121 7.81 -29.04 11.74
C VAL A 121 8.65 -28.75 10.49
N VAL A 122 7.96 -28.66 9.34
CA VAL A 122 8.58 -28.39 8.04
C VAL A 122 8.56 -26.89 7.77
N THR A 123 9.68 -26.38 7.24
CA THR A 123 9.78 -25.00 6.75
C THR A 123 9.82 -24.94 5.22
N LYS A 124 9.42 -23.80 4.67
CA LYS A 124 9.54 -23.48 3.24
C LYS A 124 10.03 -22.04 3.10
N ARG A 125 11.22 -21.86 2.49
CA ARG A 125 11.86 -20.55 2.30
C ARG A 125 11.96 -19.73 3.61
N SER A 126 12.36 -20.38 4.71
CA SER A 126 12.47 -19.78 6.05
C SER A 126 11.13 -19.37 6.69
N TYR A 127 9.99 -19.92 6.24
CA TYR A 127 8.69 -19.76 6.88
C TYR A 127 8.09 -21.10 7.28
N ILE A 128 7.13 -21.10 8.20
CA ILE A 128 6.33 -22.26 8.62
C ILE A 128 4.98 -22.21 7.88
N PRO A 129 4.75 -23.04 6.84
CA PRO A 129 3.47 -23.08 6.17
C PRO A 129 2.37 -23.53 7.12
N VAL A 130 1.21 -22.87 7.06
CA VAL A 130 0.04 -23.19 7.87
C VAL A 130 -1.22 -23.36 7.03
N ASN A 131 -2.19 -24.10 7.57
CA ASN A 131 -3.55 -24.19 7.01
C ASN A 131 -4.44 -23.02 7.50
N ASP A 132 -5.71 -23.02 7.10
CA ASP A 132 -6.72 -22.02 7.51
C ASP A 132 -7.00 -21.97 9.02
N TYR A 133 -6.48 -22.91 9.81
CA TYR A 133 -6.59 -22.92 11.26
C TYR A 133 -5.28 -22.53 11.96
N LEU A 134 -4.30 -22.06 11.18
CA LEU A 134 -2.94 -21.69 11.61
C LEU A 134 -2.12 -22.86 12.14
N GLN A 135 -2.48 -24.10 11.78
CA GLN A 135 -1.73 -25.31 12.10
C GLN A 135 -0.62 -25.54 11.10
N SER A 136 0.57 -25.92 11.59
CA SER A 136 1.66 -26.44 10.77
C SER A 136 1.33 -27.83 10.19
N ASN A 137 2.31 -28.48 9.56
CA ASN A 137 2.18 -29.89 9.17
C ASN A 137 2.03 -30.85 10.37
N VAL A 138 2.36 -30.40 11.58
CA VAL A 138 2.14 -31.13 12.83
C VAL A 138 0.85 -30.58 13.48
N PRO A 139 -0.24 -31.38 13.58
CA PRO A 139 -1.58 -30.84 13.90
C PRO A 139 -1.74 -30.09 15.22
N HIS A 140 -0.85 -30.34 16.19
CA HIS A 140 -0.88 -29.69 17.51
C HIS A 140 0.12 -28.52 17.64
N ILE A 141 0.81 -28.16 16.54
CA ILE A 141 1.76 -27.04 16.51
C ILE A 141 1.23 -25.97 15.57
N PHE A 142 1.15 -24.74 16.08
CA PHE A 142 0.59 -23.59 15.39
C PHE A 142 1.67 -22.55 15.11
N ALA A 143 1.46 -21.73 14.08
CA ALA A 143 2.33 -20.61 13.75
C ALA A 143 1.50 -19.39 13.30
N ALA A 144 1.87 -18.22 13.80
CA ALA A 144 1.14 -16.96 13.59
C ALA A 144 2.12 -15.79 13.44
N GLY A 145 1.71 -14.79 12.68
CA GLY A 145 2.50 -13.63 12.29
C GLY A 145 3.55 -13.95 11.23
N ASP A 146 4.54 -13.07 11.10
CA ASP A 146 5.57 -13.08 10.05
C ASP A 146 6.22 -14.44 9.80
N ILE A 147 6.32 -15.29 10.83
CA ILE A 147 6.95 -16.61 10.73
C ILE A 147 6.21 -17.56 9.76
N ASN A 148 4.93 -17.34 9.48
CA ASN A 148 4.18 -18.14 8.50
C ASN A 148 4.30 -17.60 7.05
N GLY A 149 4.83 -16.39 6.88
CA GLY A 149 5.06 -15.75 5.58
C GLY A 149 3.79 -15.36 4.81
N GLN A 150 2.61 -15.36 5.42
CA GLN A 150 1.35 -14.97 4.77
C GLN A 150 1.10 -13.46 4.81
N SER A 151 1.33 -12.83 5.96
CA SER A 151 1.16 -11.38 6.17
C SER A 151 2.10 -10.90 7.26
N MET A 152 2.91 -9.89 6.93
CA MET A 152 3.92 -9.31 7.84
C MET A 152 3.41 -7.99 8.42
N LEU A 153 2.17 -8.01 8.91
CA LEU A 153 1.50 -6.84 9.46
C LEU A 153 1.11 -7.11 10.91
N VAL A 154 1.35 -6.13 11.78
CA VAL A 154 1.14 -6.27 13.24
C VAL A 154 -0.31 -6.64 13.57
N GLN A 155 -1.28 -6.00 12.90
CA GLN A 155 -2.71 -6.30 13.08
C GLN A 155 -3.06 -7.73 12.66
N SER A 156 -2.47 -8.23 11.58
CA SER A 156 -2.65 -9.62 11.13
C SER A 156 -2.03 -10.58 12.13
N ALA A 157 -0.80 -10.34 12.57
CA ALA A 157 -0.12 -11.17 13.57
C ALA A 157 -0.88 -11.24 14.90
N ARG A 158 -1.46 -10.11 15.37
CA ARG A 158 -2.32 -10.08 16.56
C ARG A 158 -3.58 -10.93 16.38
N TYR A 159 -4.23 -10.80 15.24
CA TYR A 159 -5.45 -11.54 14.95
C TYR A 159 -5.16 -13.04 14.79
N GLU A 160 -4.13 -13.39 14.04
CA GLU A 160 -3.65 -14.75 13.89
C GLU A 160 -3.26 -15.38 15.22
N GLY A 161 -2.52 -14.67 16.07
CA GLY A 161 -2.14 -15.18 17.39
C GLY A 161 -3.34 -15.54 18.25
N ARG A 162 -4.40 -14.72 18.21
CA ARG A 162 -5.68 -15.03 18.88
C ARG A 162 -6.33 -16.29 18.29
N ILE A 163 -6.46 -16.38 16.97
CA ILE A 163 -7.07 -17.54 16.30
C ILE A 163 -6.27 -18.83 16.56
N ALA A 164 -4.94 -18.77 16.50
CA ALA A 164 -4.06 -19.90 16.78
C ALA A 164 -4.24 -20.39 18.22
N ALA A 165 -4.30 -19.47 19.19
CA ALA A 165 -4.54 -19.80 20.60
C ALA A 165 -5.92 -20.44 20.82
N GLU A 166 -6.98 -19.88 20.21
CA GLU A 166 -8.33 -20.45 20.26
C GLU A 166 -8.37 -21.85 19.65
N ASN A 167 -7.74 -22.05 18.48
CA ASN A 167 -7.72 -23.35 17.81
C ASN A 167 -6.87 -24.39 18.55
N ALA A 168 -5.81 -23.97 19.24
CA ALA A 168 -4.98 -24.85 20.05
C ALA A 168 -5.77 -25.44 21.25
N VAL A 169 -6.74 -24.71 21.77
CA VAL A 169 -7.55 -25.13 22.93
C VAL A 169 -8.85 -25.82 22.50
N LEU A 170 -9.54 -25.29 21.49
CA LEU A 170 -10.87 -25.73 21.09
C LEU A 170 -10.86 -26.74 19.92
N GLY A 171 -9.69 -27.05 19.37
CA GLY A 171 -9.57 -27.72 18.08
C GLY A 171 -9.82 -26.76 16.91
N PRO A 172 -9.88 -27.23 15.65
CA PRO A 172 -10.04 -26.40 14.45
C PRO A 172 -11.43 -25.75 14.38
N TYR A 173 -11.65 -24.73 15.21
CA TYR A 173 -12.94 -24.09 15.44
C TYR A 173 -13.08 -22.80 14.63
N HIS A 174 -12.04 -21.96 14.61
CA HIS A 174 -12.02 -20.72 13.85
C HIS A 174 -11.11 -20.83 12.63
N ARG A 175 -11.71 -20.67 11.45
CA ARG A 175 -10.96 -20.46 10.21
C ARG A 175 -10.47 -19.03 10.13
N PHE A 176 -9.32 -18.86 9.53
CA PHE A 176 -8.68 -17.60 9.27
C PHE A 176 -8.60 -17.33 7.77
N THR A 177 -9.00 -16.13 7.35
CA THR A 177 -8.86 -15.63 5.98
C THR A 177 -8.39 -14.17 5.99
N HIS A 178 -7.46 -13.83 5.09
CA HIS A 178 -6.89 -12.50 4.90
C HIS A 178 -7.67 -11.68 3.85
N GLU A 179 -9.01 -11.64 3.92
CA GLU A 179 -9.78 -11.01 2.85
C GLU A 179 -9.87 -9.48 3.00
N ILE A 180 -9.94 -8.97 4.23
CA ILE A 180 -10.15 -7.55 4.52
C ILE A 180 -9.11 -7.10 5.53
N VAL A 181 -7.89 -6.91 5.05
CA VAL A 181 -6.78 -6.38 5.84
C VAL A 181 -6.37 -5.05 5.25
N PRO A 182 -6.66 -3.91 5.91
CA PRO A 182 -6.12 -2.64 5.49
C PRO A 182 -4.61 -2.62 5.73
N SER A 183 -3.90 -2.10 4.75
CA SER A 183 -2.46 -1.86 4.76
C SER A 183 -2.15 -0.48 4.22
N GLY A 184 -0.94 -0.03 4.44
CA GLY A 184 -0.49 1.27 3.98
C GLY A 184 0.86 1.60 4.56
N SER A 185 1.36 2.77 4.18
CA SER A 185 2.70 3.21 4.50
C SER A 185 2.72 4.68 4.80
N PHE A 186 3.59 5.06 5.72
CA PHE A 186 3.78 6.41 6.23
C PHE A 186 4.88 7.14 5.46
N THR A 187 4.78 7.13 4.13
CA THR A 187 5.60 7.99 3.25
C THR A 187 4.99 9.38 3.21
N ASP A 188 5.70 10.35 2.65
CA ASP A 188 5.15 11.66 2.31
C ASP A 188 5.03 11.80 0.76
N PRO A 189 3.82 11.78 0.19
CA PRO A 189 2.53 11.57 0.85
C PRO A 189 2.27 10.10 1.24
N GLU A 190 1.31 9.88 2.14
CA GLU A 190 0.91 8.52 2.55
C GLU A 190 0.19 7.79 1.41
N TYR A 191 0.19 6.46 1.48
CA TYR A 191 -0.73 5.64 0.71
C TYR A 191 -1.26 4.48 1.55
N ALA A 192 -2.44 4.00 1.18
CA ALA A 192 -3.10 2.90 1.84
C ALA A 192 -4.05 2.14 0.91
N SER A 193 -4.27 0.88 1.20
CA SER A 193 -5.11 -0.01 0.41
C SER A 193 -5.82 -1.06 1.28
N VAL A 194 -6.93 -1.58 0.75
CA VAL A 194 -7.62 -2.76 1.29
C VAL A 194 -8.26 -3.54 0.15
N GLY A 195 -8.26 -4.86 0.25
CA GLY A 195 -8.89 -5.74 -0.73
C GLY A 195 -8.09 -5.87 -2.02
N LEU A 196 -8.80 -6.04 -3.14
CA LEU A 196 -8.19 -6.30 -4.44
C LEU A 196 -7.66 -5.03 -5.11
N THR A 197 -6.51 -5.14 -5.77
CA THR A 197 -6.10 -4.16 -6.79
C THR A 197 -7.06 -4.19 -7.96
N GLU A 198 -7.11 -3.11 -8.75
CA GLU A 198 -7.95 -3.07 -9.96
C GLU A 198 -7.61 -4.23 -10.90
N ALA A 199 -6.32 -4.52 -11.10
CA ALA A 199 -5.87 -5.61 -11.96
C ALA A 199 -6.37 -6.97 -11.47
N GLN A 200 -6.30 -7.23 -10.16
CA GLN A 200 -6.82 -8.47 -9.55
C GLN A 200 -8.35 -8.57 -9.63
N ALA A 201 -9.05 -7.45 -9.43
CA ALA A 201 -10.51 -7.40 -9.50
C ALA A 201 -11.00 -7.67 -10.92
N ARG A 202 -10.40 -7.04 -11.94
CA ARG A 202 -10.76 -7.25 -13.36
C ARG A 202 -10.54 -8.68 -13.84
N GLN A 203 -9.65 -9.45 -13.21
CA GLN A 203 -9.44 -10.87 -13.53
C GLN A 203 -10.57 -11.77 -13.01
N GLN A 204 -11.29 -11.34 -11.97
CA GLN A 204 -12.22 -12.18 -11.21
C GLN A 204 -13.67 -11.70 -11.28
N PHE A 205 -13.90 -10.41 -11.54
CA PHE A 205 -15.20 -9.75 -11.46
C PHE A 205 -15.43 -8.81 -12.65
N ASP A 206 -16.71 -8.57 -12.97
CA ASP A 206 -17.11 -7.38 -13.71
C ASP A 206 -17.14 -6.19 -12.73
N CYS A 207 -16.05 -5.42 -12.69
CA CYS A 207 -15.86 -4.37 -11.69
C CYS A 207 -15.91 -2.96 -12.28
N ALA A 208 -16.62 -2.06 -11.60
CA ALA A 208 -16.56 -0.63 -11.84
C ALA A 208 -15.47 0.01 -10.98
N VAL A 209 -14.84 1.06 -11.51
CA VAL A 209 -13.75 1.77 -10.86
C VAL A 209 -14.07 3.25 -10.89
N VAL A 210 -13.90 3.93 -9.76
CA VAL A 210 -14.07 5.38 -9.64
C VAL A 210 -12.81 5.97 -9.05
N HIS A 211 -12.43 7.14 -9.56
CA HIS A 211 -11.36 7.98 -9.02
C HIS A 211 -11.98 9.28 -8.52
N TYR A 212 -11.59 9.69 -7.32
CA TYR A 212 -11.99 10.94 -6.71
C TYR A 212 -10.77 11.69 -6.20
N ASN A 213 -10.55 12.89 -6.76
CA ASN A 213 -9.39 13.75 -6.48
C ASN A 213 -9.79 15.17 -6.08
N ASP A 214 -11.09 15.47 -5.96
CA ASP A 214 -11.59 16.77 -5.49
C ASP A 214 -11.53 16.84 -3.94
N LEU A 215 -10.34 16.67 -3.37
CA LEU A 215 -10.13 16.54 -1.93
C LEU A 215 -10.06 17.92 -1.25
N LEU A 216 -11.14 18.35 -0.60
CA LEU A 216 -11.22 19.71 -0.04
C LEU A 216 -10.37 19.90 1.21
N ARG A 217 -10.32 18.90 2.10
CA ARG A 217 -9.50 18.98 3.32
C ARG A 217 -7.99 19.07 3.00
N PRO A 218 -7.40 18.22 2.13
CA PRO A 218 -6.00 18.37 1.73
C PRO A 218 -5.69 19.73 1.08
N VAL A 219 -6.58 20.27 0.24
CA VAL A 219 -6.43 21.63 -0.32
C VAL A 219 -6.38 22.70 0.78
N ALA A 220 -7.22 22.58 1.81
CA ALA A 220 -7.24 23.52 2.94
C ALA A 220 -5.95 23.46 3.77
N ASP A 221 -5.31 22.30 3.85
CA ASP A 221 -4.08 22.08 4.61
C ASP A 221 -2.80 22.36 3.79
N GLY A 222 -2.93 22.63 2.49
CA GLY A 222 -1.82 23.00 1.61
C GLY A 222 -1.14 21.82 0.90
N HIS A 223 -1.71 20.61 1.01
CA HIS A 223 -1.23 19.36 0.42
C HIS A 223 -2.28 18.80 -0.54
N PRO A 224 -2.58 19.46 -1.68
CA PRO A 224 -3.71 19.12 -2.55
C PRO A 224 -3.55 17.80 -3.32
N GLU A 225 -2.37 17.20 -3.30
CA GLU A 225 -2.09 15.90 -3.92
C GLU A 225 -2.85 14.74 -3.26
N GLY A 226 -3.20 13.76 -4.08
CA GLY A 226 -3.84 12.54 -3.63
C GLY A 226 -5.13 12.20 -4.37
N PHE A 227 -5.67 11.04 -4.04
CA PHE A 227 -6.92 10.54 -4.59
C PHE A 227 -7.49 9.42 -3.71
N CYS A 228 -8.78 9.17 -3.87
CA CYS A 228 -9.46 7.97 -3.40
C CYS A 228 -9.98 7.18 -4.61
N LYS A 229 -9.58 5.91 -4.71
CA LYS A 229 -10.02 4.98 -5.74
C LYS A 229 -10.83 3.86 -5.10
N LEU A 230 -12.02 3.59 -5.62
CA LEU A 230 -12.84 2.44 -5.22
C LEU A 230 -13.02 1.49 -6.40
N VAL A 231 -12.90 0.19 -6.13
CA VAL A 231 -13.16 -0.90 -7.07
C VAL A 231 -14.38 -1.67 -6.56
N VAL A 232 -15.43 -1.78 -7.37
CA VAL A 232 -16.74 -2.29 -6.93
C VAL A 232 -17.27 -3.32 -7.92
N ASP A 233 -17.81 -4.43 -7.43
CA ASP A 233 -18.51 -5.42 -8.26
C ASP A 233 -19.80 -4.81 -8.84
N ARG A 234 -19.95 -4.78 -10.17
CA ARG A 234 -21.17 -4.24 -10.81
C ARG A 234 -22.42 -5.01 -10.45
N ARG A 235 -22.31 -6.32 -10.26
CA ARG A 235 -23.46 -7.19 -10.04
C ARG A 235 -23.96 -7.08 -8.61
N ASN A 236 -23.08 -7.27 -7.64
CA ASN A 236 -23.46 -7.34 -6.23
C ASN A 236 -23.31 -5.99 -5.49
N ARG A 237 -22.64 -5.02 -6.12
CA ARG A 237 -22.42 -3.66 -5.60
C ARG A 237 -21.55 -3.58 -4.35
N TYR A 238 -20.81 -4.65 -4.04
CA TYR A 238 -19.83 -4.66 -2.95
C TYR A 238 -18.51 -4.04 -3.38
N ILE A 239 -17.87 -3.33 -2.46
CA ILE A 239 -16.49 -2.87 -2.64
C ILE A 239 -15.57 -4.10 -2.63
N LEU A 240 -14.83 -4.28 -3.71
CA LEU A 240 -13.84 -5.34 -3.90
C LEU A 240 -12.45 -4.90 -3.41
N GLY A 241 -12.17 -3.60 -3.52
CA GLY A 241 -10.97 -3.00 -2.97
C GLY A 241 -11.00 -1.47 -3.04
N ALA A 242 -10.10 -0.84 -2.31
CA ALA A 242 -9.91 0.59 -2.31
C ALA A 242 -8.44 0.95 -2.16
N HIS A 243 -8.07 2.08 -2.76
CA HIS A 243 -6.69 2.57 -2.83
C HIS A 243 -6.72 4.07 -2.63
N VAL A 244 -6.02 4.56 -1.63
CA VAL A 244 -6.02 5.96 -1.23
C VAL A 244 -4.58 6.45 -1.14
N MET A 245 -4.33 7.63 -1.68
CA MET A 245 -3.04 8.32 -1.58
C MET A 245 -3.27 9.78 -1.18
N GLY A 246 -2.35 10.35 -0.42
CA GLY A 246 -2.47 11.68 0.17
C GLY A 246 -2.48 11.62 1.70
N GLU A 247 -2.54 12.79 2.32
CA GLU A 247 -2.51 12.94 3.78
C GLU A 247 -3.61 12.10 4.47
N TYR A 248 -3.25 11.41 5.56
CA TYR A 248 -4.12 10.52 6.33
C TYR A 248 -4.70 9.31 5.57
N SER A 249 -4.10 8.88 4.46
CA SER A 249 -4.56 7.70 3.70
C SER A 249 -4.72 6.45 4.57
N VAL A 250 -3.80 6.23 5.53
CA VAL A 250 -3.83 5.06 6.42
C VAL A 250 -5.01 5.09 7.40
N GLU A 251 -5.50 6.27 7.76
CA GLU A 251 -6.71 6.45 8.58
C GLU A 251 -7.99 6.31 7.74
N ILE A 252 -8.00 6.88 6.53
CA ILE A 252 -9.14 6.82 5.60
C ILE A 252 -9.47 5.36 5.25
N ILE A 253 -8.45 4.54 4.96
CA ILE A 253 -8.66 3.16 4.51
C ILE A 253 -9.35 2.29 5.56
N GLN A 254 -9.21 2.61 6.85
CA GLN A 254 -9.84 1.87 7.95
C GLN A 254 -11.36 1.92 7.82
N MET A 255 -11.91 3.06 7.39
CA MET A 255 -13.34 3.22 7.19
C MET A 255 -13.84 2.34 6.03
N VAL A 256 -13.09 2.24 4.94
CA VAL A 256 -13.44 1.34 3.83
C VAL A 256 -13.38 -0.12 4.26
N ALA A 257 -12.35 -0.50 5.01
CA ALA A 257 -12.23 -1.85 5.57
C ALA A 257 -13.42 -2.20 6.46
N ALA A 258 -13.88 -1.27 7.30
CA ALA A 258 -15.06 -1.45 8.14
C ALA A 258 -16.35 -1.60 7.31
N CYS A 259 -16.52 -0.82 6.25
CA CYS A 259 -17.64 -0.96 5.32
C CYS A 259 -17.64 -2.32 4.60
N MET A 260 -16.47 -2.77 4.12
CA MET A 260 -16.30 -4.08 3.49
C MET A 260 -16.62 -5.21 4.48
N ALA A 261 -16.09 -5.14 5.71
CA ALA A 261 -16.32 -6.14 6.75
C ALA A 261 -17.80 -6.21 7.17
N SER A 262 -18.52 -5.08 7.06
CA SER A 262 -19.95 -5.00 7.34
C SER A 262 -20.83 -5.44 6.16
N GLY A 263 -20.25 -5.80 5.02
CA GLY A 263 -20.99 -6.16 3.81
C GLY A 263 -21.82 -5.01 3.25
N MET A 264 -21.36 -3.77 3.40
CA MET A 264 -22.06 -2.61 2.83
C MET A 264 -21.94 -2.60 1.30
N ARG A 265 -23.06 -2.35 0.62
CA ARG A 265 -23.05 -2.01 -0.80
C ARG A 265 -22.65 -0.54 -0.99
N VAL A 266 -22.11 -0.22 -2.16
CA VAL A 266 -21.58 1.13 -2.45
C VAL A 266 -22.62 2.23 -2.28
N GLU A 267 -23.90 1.97 -2.59
CA GLU A 267 -24.96 2.96 -2.37
C GLU A 267 -25.20 3.27 -0.88
N GLN A 268 -24.96 2.30 0.01
CA GLN A 268 -25.07 2.52 1.44
C GLN A 268 -23.88 3.33 1.97
N VAL A 269 -22.69 3.15 1.37
CA VAL A 269 -21.51 3.97 1.69
C VAL A 269 -21.72 5.41 1.22
N ALA A 270 -22.34 5.60 0.06
CA ALA A 270 -22.66 6.91 -0.50
C ALA A 270 -23.67 7.72 0.35
N GLU A 271 -24.51 7.03 1.14
CA GLU A 271 -25.51 7.63 2.04
C GLU A 271 -24.97 7.96 3.44
N LEU A 272 -23.72 7.58 3.76
CA LEU A 272 -23.12 7.90 5.05
C LEU A 272 -22.95 9.41 5.23
N GLN A 273 -23.40 9.91 6.38
CA GLN A 273 -23.24 11.31 6.78
C GLN A 273 -21.88 11.50 7.45
N LEU A 274 -20.83 11.63 6.63
CA LEU A 274 -19.47 11.89 7.10
C LEU A 274 -19.31 13.37 7.51
N ALA A 275 -18.45 13.63 8.50
CA ALA A 275 -18.14 14.99 8.93
C ALA A 275 -17.43 15.76 7.81
N TYR A 276 -17.65 17.08 7.76
CA TYR A 276 -17.16 17.96 6.70
C TYR A 276 -16.54 19.26 7.28
N PRO A 277 -15.40 19.74 6.74
CA PRO A 277 -14.51 19.05 5.78
C PRO A 277 -13.59 18.05 6.50
N THR A 278 -13.51 16.81 6.03
CA THR A 278 -12.56 15.79 6.55
C THR A 278 -11.92 14.97 5.45
N PHE A 279 -10.77 14.35 5.72
CA PHE A 279 -10.11 13.46 4.75
C PHE A 279 -10.98 12.24 4.39
N THR A 280 -11.68 11.67 5.37
CA THR A 280 -12.56 10.50 5.18
C THR A 280 -13.73 10.78 4.22
N GLU A 281 -14.14 12.04 4.04
CA GLU A 281 -15.24 12.40 3.15
C GLU A 281 -14.98 11.96 1.69
N ALA A 282 -13.72 11.83 1.30
CA ALA A 282 -13.30 11.35 -0.02
C ALA A 282 -13.92 10.00 -0.38
N VAL A 283 -14.09 9.11 0.61
CA VAL A 283 -14.73 7.80 0.41
C VAL A 283 -16.21 7.96 0.07
N GLY A 284 -16.93 8.78 0.82
CA GLY A 284 -18.35 9.06 0.58
C GLY A 284 -18.57 9.73 -0.77
N MET A 285 -17.73 10.69 -1.13
CA MET A 285 -17.79 11.39 -2.41
C MET A 285 -17.43 10.48 -3.59
N ALA A 286 -16.42 9.62 -3.46
CA ALA A 286 -16.10 8.60 -4.45
C ALA A 286 -17.26 7.62 -4.65
N ALA A 287 -17.88 7.15 -3.56
CA ALA A 287 -19.05 6.27 -3.62
C ALA A 287 -20.24 6.96 -4.29
N GLN A 288 -20.55 8.22 -3.96
CA GLN A 288 -21.61 8.99 -4.60
C GLN A 288 -21.37 9.19 -6.10
N LYS A 289 -20.13 9.52 -6.48
CA LYS A 289 -19.72 9.62 -7.89
C LYS A 289 -19.97 8.31 -8.63
N LEU A 290 -19.55 7.19 -8.06
CA LEU A 290 -19.76 5.88 -8.69
C LEU A 290 -21.24 5.49 -8.79
N VAL A 291 -22.03 5.77 -7.75
CA VAL A 291 -23.49 5.53 -7.74
C VAL A 291 -24.18 6.28 -8.87
N ARG A 292 -23.74 7.52 -9.17
CA ARG A 292 -24.22 8.30 -10.31
C ARG A 292 -23.82 7.68 -11.64
N GLU A 293 -22.55 7.33 -11.80
CA GLU A 293 -22.01 6.71 -13.02
C GLU A 293 -22.69 5.37 -13.35
N LEU A 294 -23.07 4.61 -12.32
CA LEU A 294 -23.81 3.35 -12.46
C LEU A 294 -25.33 3.54 -12.58
N GLY A 295 -25.85 4.76 -12.46
CA GLY A 295 -27.29 5.05 -12.54
C GLY A 295 -28.11 4.40 -11.41
N LEU A 296 -27.50 4.18 -10.24
CA LEU A 296 -28.13 3.46 -9.13
C LEU A 296 -29.06 4.33 -8.28
N ALA A 297 -28.90 5.66 -8.31
CA ALA A 297 -29.75 6.61 -7.60
C ALA A 297 -29.92 7.91 -8.39
N PRO A 298 -31.07 8.60 -8.27
CA PRO A 298 -31.30 9.91 -8.89
C PRO A 298 -30.58 11.00 -8.08
N LEU A 299 -29.25 11.02 -8.13
CA LEU A 299 -28.45 12.06 -7.49
C LEU A 299 -28.29 13.27 -8.45
N PRO A 300 -28.48 14.52 -7.97
CA PRO A 300 -28.40 15.74 -8.81
C PRO A 300 -26.96 16.01 -9.25
N GLN A 301 -26.71 16.36 -10.52
CA GLN A 301 -25.37 16.60 -11.13
C GLN A 301 -24.38 17.33 -10.20
N LEU A 302 -23.11 16.89 -10.17
CA LEU A 302 -22.08 17.60 -9.40
C LEU A 302 -21.83 18.95 -10.06
N TRP A 303 -21.49 19.96 -9.27
CA TRP A 303 -21.17 21.29 -9.79
C TRP A 303 -19.98 21.25 -10.78
N SER A 304 -19.04 20.31 -10.57
CA SER A 304 -17.89 20.04 -11.44
C SER A 304 -18.28 19.53 -12.84
N ASP A 305 -19.47 18.93 -12.97
CA ASP A 305 -19.99 18.39 -14.23
C ASP A 305 -20.80 19.44 -15.02
N ILE A 306 -21.15 20.56 -14.38
CA ILE A 306 -21.89 21.65 -15.01
C ILE A 306 -20.92 22.41 -15.93
N LYS A 307 -21.00 22.11 -17.23
CA LYS A 307 -20.29 22.89 -18.25
C LYS A 307 -20.64 24.37 -18.10
N ALA A 308 -19.62 25.22 -17.99
CA ALA A 308 -19.81 26.67 -17.99
C ALA A 308 -20.69 27.07 -19.20
N PRO A 309 -21.75 27.86 -19.00
CA PRO A 309 -22.58 28.29 -20.12
C PRO A 309 -21.70 28.97 -21.16
N SER A 310 -21.80 28.52 -22.41
CA SER A 310 -21.08 29.15 -23.52
C SER A 310 -21.45 30.62 -23.56
N VAL A 311 -20.49 31.48 -23.22
CA VAL A 311 -20.64 32.93 -23.37
C VAL A 311 -20.76 33.20 -24.86
N GLN A 312 -21.98 33.27 -25.38
CA GLN A 312 -22.24 33.87 -26.68
C GLN A 312 -21.79 35.33 -26.56
N LYS A 313 -20.61 35.64 -27.12
CA LYS A 313 -20.21 37.01 -27.36
C LYS A 313 -21.30 37.66 -28.21
N ALA A 314 -22.07 38.55 -27.60
CA ALA A 314 -22.94 39.45 -28.34
C ALA A 314 -22.07 40.21 -29.35
N MET A 315 -22.32 40.01 -30.63
CA MET A 315 -21.70 40.85 -31.66
C MET A 315 -22.26 42.28 -31.50
N PRO A 316 -21.41 43.31 -31.46
CA PRO A 316 -21.88 44.68 -31.41
C PRO A 316 -22.58 45.02 -32.74
N SER A 317 -23.73 45.69 -32.61
CA SER A 317 -24.57 46.22 -33.71
C SER A 317 -23.90 47.36 -34.46
#